data_AF-A0A2V7FIA1-F1
#
_entry.id   AF-A0A2V7FIA1-F1
#
_cell.length_a   1.000
_cell.length_b   1.000
_cell.length_c   1.000
_cell.angle_alpha   90.00
_cell.angle_beta   90.00
_cell.angle_gamma   90.00
#
_symmetry.space_group_name_H-M   'P 1'
#
loop_
_entity.id
_entity.type
_entity.pdbx_description
1 polymer ?
#
loop_
_entity_poly.entity_id
_entity_poly.type
_entity_poly.pdbx_seq_one_letter_code
_entity_poly.pdbx_strand_id
1 'polypeptide(L)'
;MLENKAKVLLILSREVLDRARVLAGKATTALKLPVSLQIVLRALIEVGLKQEDRPVLLANIEDQAKAVRLQRSAARRAWAEGELTNLRSGPRQGPSGRGRQRPRK
;
A
#
# COMPACT_ATOMS: atom_id res chain seq x y z
N MET A 1 7.46 17.15 -1.40
CA MET A 1 6.55 18.25 -1.06
C MET A 1 5.13 17.88 -1.49
N LEU A 2 4.20 17.64 -0.56
CA LEU A 2 2.78 17.31 -0.81
C LEU A 2 1.89 18.48 -0.38
N GLU A 3 2.31 19.71 -0.67
CA GLU A 3 1.87 20.90 0.07
C GLU A 3 0.55 21.51 -0.40
N ASN A 4 -0.15 20.90 -1.36
CA ASN A 4 -1.49 21.33 -1.76
C ASN A 4 -2.47 20.15 -1.90
N LYS A 5 -2.59 19.33 -0.85
CA LYS A 5 -3.59 18.25 -0.81
C LYS A 5 -4.93 18.80 -0.34
N ALA A 6 -5.91 18.85 -1.23
CA ALA A 6 -7.31 18.97 -0.86
C ALA A 6 -7.66 17.85 0.13
N LYS A 7 -8.14 18.22 1.32
CA LYS A 7 -8.64 17.28 2.33
C LYS A 7 -10.16 17.25 2.23
N VAL A 8 -10.72 16.05 2.10
CA VAL A 8 -12.16 15.83 1.98
C VAL A 8 -12.61 14.96 3.14
N LEU A 9 -13.67 15.37 3.84
CA LEU A 9 -14.39 14.54 4.79
C LEU A 9 -15.64 13.98 4.09
N LEU A 10 -15.75 12.66 4.06
CA LEU A 10 -16.89 11.97 3.50
C LEU A 10 -17.76 11.40 4.63
N ILE A 11 -19.02 11.83 4.70
CA ILE A 11 -20.01 11.28 5.62
C ILE A 11 -20.96 10.41 4.81
N LEU A 12 -21.02 9.12 5.15
CA LEU A 12 -21.86 8.13 4.46
C LEU A 12 -22.87 7.53 5.42
N SER A 13 -24.03 7.12 4.88
CA SER A 13 -24.92 6.23 5.63
C SER A 13 -24.23 4.88 5.83
N ARG A 14 -24.59 4.19 6.92
CA ARG A 14 -24.06 2.86 7.24
C ARG A 14 -24.29 1.86 6.09
N GLU A 15 -25.44 1.97 5.44
CA GLU A 15 -25.81 1.13 4.31
C GLU A 15 -24.84 1.25 3.13
N VAL A 16 -24.47 2.48 2.75
CA VAL A 16 -23.50 2.70 1.65
C VAL A 16 -22.14 2.13 2.02
N LEU A 17 -21.73 2.29 3.27
CA LEU A 17 -20.47 1.75 3.78
C LEU A 17 -20.46 0.21 3.78
N ASP A 18 -21.55 -0.42 4.19
CA ASP A 18 -21.68 -1.89 4.22
C ASP A 18 -21.70 -2.47 2.79
N ARG A 19 -22.40 -1.83 1.85
CA ARG A 19 -22.35 -2.18 0.43
C ARG A 19 -20.93 -2.07 -0.13
N ALA A 20 -20.20 -1.01 0.20
CA ALA A 20 -18.82 -0.81 -0.24
C ALA A 20 -17.88 -1.89 0.32
N ARG A 21 -18.08 -2.34 1.56
CA ARG A 21 -17.31 -3.47 2.15
C ARG A 21 -17.53 -4.77 1.39
N VAL A 22 -18.80 -5.11 1.12
CA VAL A 22 -19.14 -6.30 0.33
C VAL A 22 -18.51 -6.21 -1.06
N LEU A 23 -18.58 -5.05 -1.69
CA LEU A 23 -18.00 -4.82 -3.01
C LEU A 23 -16.48 -4.97 -2.99
N ALA A 24 -15.79 -4.45 -1.98
CA ALA A 24 -14.34 -4.63 -1.81
C ALA A 24 -13.95 -6.12 -1.70
N GLY A 25 -14.74 -6.90 -0.95
CA GLY A 25 -14.55 -8.36 -0.87
C GLY A 25 -14.72 -9.04 -2.22
N LYS A 26 -15.82 -8.75 -2.93
CA LYS A 26 -16.10 -9.30 -4.27
C LYS A 26 -15.02 -8.92 -5.29
N ALA A 27 -14.60 -7.65 -5.29
CA ALA A 27 -13.57 -7.16 -6.19
C ALA A 27 -12.20 -7.82 -5.90
N THR A 28 -11.87 -8.01 -4.63
CA THR A 28 -10.64 -8.73 -4.24
C THR A 28 -10.63 -10.15 -4.80
N THR A 29 -11.76 -10.86 -4.68
CA THR A 29 -11.88 -12.23 -5.23
C THR A 29 -11.87 -12.25 -6.76
N ALA A 30 -12.58 -11.32 -7.41
CA ALA A 30 -12.72 -11.31 -8.86
C ALA A 30 -11.42 -10.91 -9.57
N LEU A 31 -10.76 -9.86 -9.07
CA LEU A 31 -9.56 -9.29 -9.69
C LEU A 31 -8.27 -10.01 -9.25
N LYS A 32 -8.33 -10.85 -8.21
CA LYS A 32 -7.15 -11.50 -7.59
C LYS A 32 -6.07 -10.47 -7.19
N LEU A 33 -6.51 -9.30 -6.74
CA LEU A 33 -5.69 -8.19 -6.27
C LEU A 33 -6.24 -7.70 -4.93
N PRO A 34 -5.40 -7.26 -3.97
CA PRO A 34 -5.91 -6.67 -2.74
C PRO A 34 -6.64 -5.35 -3.03
N VAL A 35 -7.96 -5.32 -2.84
CA VAL A 35 -8.79 -4.12 -2.98
C VAL A 35 -9.19 -3.62 -1.60
N SER A 36 -8.76 -2.42 -1.23
CA SER A 36 -9.15 -1.80 0.03
C SER A 36 -10.48 -1.05 -0.09
N LEU A 37 -11.15 -0.86 1.06
CA LEU A 37 -12.36 -0.05 1.12
C LEU A 37 -12.13 1.38 0.59
N GLN A 38 -10.93 1.95 0.78
CA GLN A 38 -10.60 3.28 0.26
C GLN A 38 -10.61 3.34 -1.28
N ILE A 39 -10.12 2.30 -1.95
CA ILE A 39 -10.16 2.20 -3.43
C ILE A 39 -11.63 2.18 -3.90
N VAL A 40 -12.45 1.36 -3.26
CA VAL A 40 -13.88 1.27 -3.60
C VAL A 40 -14.60 2.58 -3.37
N LEU A 41 -14.39 3.24 -2.22
CA LEU A 41 -15.03 4.52 -1.92
C LEU A 41 -14.60 5.61 -2.90
N ARG A 42 -13.32 5.62 -3.31
CA ARG A 42 -12.83 6.55 -4.32
C ARG A 42 -13.48 6.31 -5.68
N ALA A 43 -13.56 5.06 -6.13
CA ALA A 43 -14.23 4.72 -7.37
C ALA A 43 -15.72 5.07 -7.36
N LEU A 44 -16.40 4.86 -6.22
CA LEU A 44 -17.80 5.29 -6.04
C LEU A 44 -17.97 6.81 -6.08
N ILE A 45 -17.02 7.59 -5.57
CA ILE A 45 -17.05 9.05 -5.68
C ILE A 45 -16.92 9.47 -7.15
N GLU A 46 -16.01 8.83 -7.90
CA GLU A 46 -15.72 9.18 -9.29
C GLU A 46 -16.87 8.84 -10.25
N VAL A 47 -17.60 7.73 -10.01
CA VAL A 47 -18.78 7.33 -10.81
C VAL A 47 -20.08 7.96 -10.29
N GLY A 48 -20.05 8.53 -9.08
CA GLY A 48 -21.21 9.05 -8.36
C GLY A 48 -21.79 7.98 -7.44
N LEU A 49 -21.86 8.28 -6.13
CA LEU A 49 -22.17 7.34 -5.04
C LEU A 49 -23.47 6.53 -5.21
N LYS A 50 -24.39 6.97 -6.08
CA LYS A 50 -25.68 6.35 -6.37
C LYS A 50 -25.74 5.62 -7.71
N GLN A 51 -24.76 5.83 -8.59
CA GLN A 51 -24.71 5.18 -9.89
C GLN A 51 -23.98 3.84 -9.74
N GLU A 52 -24.76 2.77 -9.60
CA GLU A 52 -24.24 1.41 -9.71
C GLU A 52 -24.06 1.01 -11.19
N ASP A 53 -23.40 1.83 -12.01
CA ASP A 53 -22.95 1.36 -13.32
C ASP A 53 -21.83 0.33 -13.09
N ARG A 54 -22.26 -0.93 -12.89
CA ARG A 54 -21.43 -2.05 -12.45
C ARG A 54 -20.16 -2.23 -13.30
N PRO A 55 -20.20 -2.18 -14.65
CA PRO A 55 -18.98 -2.31 -15.45
C PRO A 55 -18.03 -1.11 -15.30
N VAL A 56 -18.54 0.13 -15.31
CA VAL A 56 -17.69 1.33 -15.18
C VAL A 56 -17.04 1.39 -13.80
N LEU A 57 -17.81 1.09 -12.75
CA LEU A 57 -17.30 1.03 -11.37
C LEU A 57 -16.23 -0.04 -11.21
N LEU A 58 -16.43 -1.23 -11.79
CA LEU A 58 -15.46 -2.33 -11.67
C LEU A 58 -14.15 -2.01 -12.39
N ALA A 59 -14.22 -1.44 -13.59
CA ALA A 59 -13.04 -1.02 -14.35
C ALA A 59 -12.21 0.00 -13.56
N ASN A 60 -12.86 1.00 -12.96
CA ASN A 60 -12.16 2.01 -12.15
C ASN A 60 -11.51 1.39 -10.90
N ILE A 61 -12.20 0.47 -10.21
CA ILE A 61 -11.61 -0.26 -9.07
C ILE A 61 -10.38 -1.05 -9.51
N GLU A 62 -10.44 -1.70 -10.66
CA GLU A 62 -9.32 -2.47 -11.20
C GLU A 62 -8.11 -1.57 -11.51
N ASP A 63 -8.33 -0.44 -12.17
CA ASP A 63 -7.27 0.51 -12.51
C ASP A 63 -6.60 1.08 -11.26
N GLN A 64 -7.38 1.48 -10.25
CA GLN A 64 -6.86 1.96 -8.99
C GLN A 64 -6.11 0.87 -8.21
N ALA A 65 -6.61 -0.37 -8.20
CA ALA A 65 -5.94 -1.48 -7.53
C ALA A 65 -4.60 -1.81 -8.19
N LYS A 66 -4.53 -1.79 -9.53
CA LYS A 66 -3.28 -1.95 -10.29
C LYS A 66 -2.30 -0.83 -9.97
N ALA A 67 -2.75 0.42 -9.96
CA ALA A 67 -1.92 1.58 -9.62
C ALA A 67 -1.32 1.46 -8.22
N VAL A 68 -2.12 1.09 -7.21
CA VAL A 68 -1.65 0.88 -5.83
C VAL A 68 -0.67 -0.28 -5.74
N ARG A 69 -0.93 -1.40 -6.45
CA ARG A 69 0.02 -2.52 -6.50
C ARG A 69 1.35 -2.11 -7.12
N LEU A 70 1.33 -1.31 -8.18
CA LEU A 70 2.53 -0.81 -8.83
C LEU A 70 3.31 0.12 -7.88
N GLN A 71 2.64 1.06 -7.23
CA GLN A 71 3.25 1.96 -6.23
C GLN A 71 3.88 1.17 -5.08
N ARG A 72 3.20 0.17 -4.52
CA ARG A 72 3.76 -0.70 -3.48
C ARG A 72 4.96 -1.50 -3.96
N SER A 73 4.93 -1.96 -5.20
CA SER A 73 6.04 -2.72 -5.77
C SER A 73 7.25 -1.83 -6.06
N ALA A 74 7.03 -0.59 -6.52
CA ALA A 74 8.08 0.42 -6.68
C ALA A 74 8.69 0.82 -5.33
N ALA A 75 7.86 1.06 -4.31
CA ALA A 75 8.31 1.35 -2.96
C ALA A 75 9.18 0.22 -2.40
N ARG A 76 8.75 -1.05 -2.55
CA ARG A 76 9.57 -2.20 -2.12
C ARG A 76 10.90 -2.30 -2.83
N ARG A 77 10.97 -2.00 -4.13
CA ARG A 77 12.23 -1.97 -4.89
C ARG A 77 13.17 -0.86 -4.40
N ALA A 78 12.65 0.34 -4.23
CA ALA A 78 13.43 1.46 -3.71
C ALA A 78 13.97 1.18 -2.29
N TRP A 79 13.20 0.49 -1.45
CA TRP A 79 13.66 0.06 -0.13
C TRP A 79 14.80 -0.97 -0.23
N ALA A 80 14.68 -1.97 -1.10
CA ALA A 80 15.73 -2.97 -1.30
C ALA A 80 17.03 -2.35 -1.87
N GLU A 81 16.94 -1.41 -2.79
CA GLU A 81 18.09 -0.66 -3.33
C GLU A 81 18.74 0.21 -2.24
N GLY A 82 17.95 0.87 -1.40
CA GLY A 82 18.41 1.61 -0.23
C GLY A 82 19.13 0.73 0.79
N GLU A 83 18.64 -0.48 1.02
CA GLU A 83 19.26 -1.43 1.95
C GLU A 83 20.57 -2.01 1.40
N LEU A 84 20.63 -2.31 0.09
CA LEU A 84 21.88 -2.69 -0.59
C LEU A 84 22.93 -1.57 -0.55
N THR A 85 22.51 -0.31 -0.71
CA THR A 85 23.43 0.84 -0.57
C THR A 85 23.90 1.03 0.87
N ASN A 86 23.05 0.81 1.87
CA ASN A 86 23.45 0.83 3.28
C ASN A 86 24.43 -0.31 3.62
N LEU A 87 24.23 -1.51 3.06
CA LEU A 87 25.14 -2.64 3.23
C LEU A 87 26.50 -2.39 2.55
N ARG A 88 26.51 -1.74 1.39
CA ARG A 88 27.76 -1.36 0.68
C ARG A 88 28.53 -0.23 1.38
N SER A 89 27.85 0.50 2.27
CA SER A 89 28.39 1.68 2.98
C SER A 89 28.65 1.41 4.47
N GLY A 90 28.56 0.16 4.94
CA GLY A 90 28.84 -0.20 6.33
C GLY A 90 30.29 0.09 6.74
N PRO A 91 30.55 0.54 7.98
CA PRO A 91 31.89 0.90 8.43
C PRO A 91 32.80 -0.34 8.41
N ARG A 92 34.03 -0.17 7.93
CA ARG A 92 35.08 -1.20 8.00
C ARG A 92 35.25 -1.64 9.47
N GLN A 93 34.62 -2.75 9.84
CA GLN A 93 34.96 -3.47 11.07
C GLN A 93 36.36 -4.04 10.86
N GLY A 94 37.36 -3.31 11.35
CA GLY A 94 38.74 -3.79 11.44
C GLY A 94 38.80 -5.06 12.30
N PRO A 95 39.79 -5.94 12.06
CA PRO A 95 39.90 -7.20 12.79
C PRO A 95 40.21 -6.90 14.25
N SER A 96 39.21 -7.03 15.12
CA SER A 96 39.40 -6.89 16.56
C SER A 96 40.23 -8.05 17.08
N GLY A 97 41.40 -7.71 17.63
CA GLY A 97 42.40 -8.63 18.12
C GLY A 97 41.86 -9.55 19.21
N ARG A 98 42.20 -10.84 19.08
CA ARG A 98 42.02 -11.87 20.11
C ARG A 98 42.82 -11.50 21.37
N GLY A 99 42.17 -10.85 22.33
CA GLY A 99 42.61 -10.79 23.72
C GLY A 99 42.01 -11.93 24.54
N ARG A 100 42.55 -13.15 24.41
CA ARG A 100 42.24 -14.25 25.34
C ARG A 100 42.85 -13.92 26.71
N GLN A 101 42.07 -13.43 27.66
CA GLN A 101 42.45 -13.49 29.07
C GLN A 101 41.90 -14.78 29.69
N ARG A 102 42.84 -15.66 30.08
CA ARG A 102 42.59 -16.87 30.85
C ARG A 102 42.40 -16.48 32.32
N PRO A 103 41.45 -17.09 33.07
CA PRO A 103 41.49 -17.01 34.52
C PRO A 103 42.51 -18.04 35.04
N ARG A 104 43.44 -17.62 35.89
CA ARG A 104 44.21 -18.53 36.76
C ARG A 104 43.77 -18.32 38.20
N LYS A 105 43.67 -19.46 38.89
CA LYS A 105 43.38 -19.65 40.31
C LYS A 105 44.31 -18.86 41.22
#